data_AF-A0A3D4XTJ4-F1
#
_entry.id   AF-A0A3D4XTJ4-F1
#
_cell.length_a   1.000
_cell.length_b   1.000
_cell.length_c   1.000
_cell.angle_alpha   90.00
_cell.angle_beta   90.00
_cell.angle_gamma   90.00
#
_symmetry.space_group_name_H-M   'P 1'
#
loop_
_entity.id
_entity.type
_entity.pdbx_description
1 polymer ?
#
loop_
_entity_poly.entity_id
_entity_poly.type
_entity_poly.pdbx_seq_one_letter_code
_entity_poly.pdbx_strand_id
1 'polypeptide(L)'
;MNDHSTINITATASFVEKESDIQKNRYIFAYTITITNKGKRVVQLLQRHWVLTDANGKVQEVHGEGVIGLKPTLQPEESFRYTSSALIESAVGTMQGYYTFVDHEGQTFDAPIDRFTLSIPRTLH
;
A
#
# COMPACT_ATOMS: atom_id res chain seq x y z
N MET A 1 22.89 -3.32 -14.33
CA MET A 1 21.47 -3.70 -14.42
C MET A 1 20.81 -3.16 -13.17
N ASN A 2 19.93 -2.16 -13.29
CA ASN A 2 19.27 -1.56 -12.14
C ASN A 2 18.23 -2.54 -11.60
N ASP A 3 18.53 -3.14 -10.46
CA ASP A 3 17.82 -4.26 -9.82
C ASP A 3 16.57 -3.81 -9.04
N HIS A 4 15.89 -2.74 -9.52
CA HIS A 4 14.67 -2.19 -8.88
C HIS A 4 13.44 -3.11 -9.02
N SER A 5 13.59 -4.26 -9.69
CA SER A 5 12.49 -5.20 -9.99
C SER A 5 12.46 -6.44 -9.10
N THR A 6 13.15 -6.42 -7.96
CA THR A 6 13.25 -7.59 -7.06
C THR A 6 12.14 -7.70 -6.04
N ILE A 7 11.42 -6.61 -5.74
CA ILE A 7 10.28 -6.65 -4.81
C ILE A 7 9.00 -6.53 -5.62
N ASN A 8 8.16 -7.57 -5.56
CA ASN A 8 6.83 -7.54 -6.14
C ASN A 8 5.82 -7.14 -5.06
N ILE A 9 4.98 -6.15 -5.37
CA ILE A 9 3.96 -5.67 -4.46
C ILE A 9 2.61 -5.76 -5.16
N THR A 10 1.66 -6.43 -4.51
CA THR A 10 0.26 -6.46 -4.97
C THR A 10 -0.64 -5.84 -3.93
N ALA A 11 -1.65 -5.11 -4.39
CA ALA A 11 -2.60 -4.40 -3.56
C ALA A 11 -4.02 -4.72 -3.99
N THR A 12 -4.88 -5.03 -3.02
CA THR A 12 -6.32 -5.15 -3.23
C THR A 12 -7.05 -4.30 -2.20
N ALA A 13 -8.16 -3.68 -2.60
CA ALA A 13 -8.96 -2.84 -1.71
C ALA A 13 -10.43 -3.26 -1.76
N SER A 14 -11.12 -3.09 -0.63
CA SER A 14 -12.55 -3.32 -0.49
C SER A 14 -13.18 -2.24 0.40
N PHE A 15 -14.41 -1.86 0.06
CA PHE A 15 -15.19 -0.91 0.85
C PHE A 15 -15.69 -1.57 2.15
N VAL A 16 -15.59 -0.86 3.27
CA VAL A 16 -16.06 -1.31 4.59
C VAL A 16 -17.28 -0.48 4.99
N GLU A 17 -18.46 -0.93 4.57
CA GLU A 17 -19.72 -0.23 4.79
C GLU A 17 -20.00 0.05 6.27
N LYS A 18 -19.76 -0.94 7.14
CA LYS A 18 -20.04 -0.86 8.58
C LYS A 18 -19.22 0.21 9.32
N GLU A 19 -18.07 0.59 8.78
CA GLU A 19 -17.18 1.61 9.37
C GLU A 19 -17.29 2.96 8.66
N SER A 20 -18.09 3.02 7.59
CA SER A 20 -18.28 4.22 6.77
C SER A 20 -19.52 5.00 7.20
N ASP A 21 -19.49 6.31 7.01
CA ASP A 21 -20.63 7.21 7.18
C ASP A 21 -20.81 8.00 5.87
N ILE A 22 -21.58 7.42 4.95
CA ILE A 22 -21.80 7.96 3.60
C ILE A 22 -22.45 9.34 3.67
N GLN A 23 -23.35 9.57 4.63
CA GLN A 23 -24.04 10.85 4.80
C GLN A 23 -23.08 11.97 5.20
N LYS A 24 -21.93 11.62 5.79
CA LYS A 24 -20.87 12.57 6.16
C LYS A 24 -19.66 12.53 5.22
N ASN A 25 -19.79 11.90 4.04
CA ASN A 25 -18.69 11.70 3.11
C ASN A 25 -17.47 11.03 3.78
N ARG A 26 -17.68 10.04 4.64
CA ARG A 26 -16.59 9.29 5.29
C ARG A 26 -16.60 7.86 4.77
N TYR A 27 -15.68 7.54 3.86
CA TYR A 27 -15.58 6.23 3.23
C TYR A 27 -14.34 5.50 3.71
N ILE A 28 -14.53 4.37 4.39
CA ILE A 28 -13.47 3.49 4.86
C ILE A 28 -13.25 2.37 3.84
N PHE A 29 -12.00 2.22 3.42
CA PHE A 29 -11.55 1.13 2.57
C PHE A 29 -10.50 0.31 3.31
N ALA A 30 -10.72 -0.98 3.42
CA ALA A 30 -9.69 -1.91 3.83
C ALA A 30 -8.84 -2.22 2.60
N TYR A 31 -7.52 -2.12 2.72
CA TYR A 31 -6.59 -2.54 1.69
C TYR A 31 -5.64 -3.61 2.23
N THR A 32 -5.38 -4.60 1.40
CA THR A 32 -4.47 -5.70 1.69
C THR A 32 -3.28 -5.61 0.75
N ILE A 33 -2.08 -5.53 1.33
CA ILE A 33 -0.82 -5.51 0.60
C ILE A 33 -0.16 -6.87 0.78
N THR A 34 0.33 -7.43 -0.33
CA THR A 34 1.27 -8.56 -0.31
C THR A 34 2.59 -8.10 -0.90
N ILE A 35 3.66 -8.20 -0.12
CA ILE A 35 5.02 -7.87 -0.50
C ILE A 35 5.77 -9.19 -0.66
N THR A 36 6.32 -9.45 -1.83
CA THR A 36 7.10 -10.67 -2.10
C THR A 36 8.50 -10.29 -2.57
N ASN A 37 9.51 -10.85 -1.91
CA ASN A 37 10.88 -10.71 -2.35
C ASN A 37 11.18 -11.72 -3.47
N LYS A 38 11.24 -11.26 -4.72
CA LYS A 38 11.66 -12.02 -5.91
C LYS A 38 13.16 -11.88 -6.20
N GLY A 39 13.89 -11.18 -5.34
CA GLY A 39 15.33 -11.06 -5.40
C GLY A 39 16.05 -12.26 -4.80
N LYS A 40 17.38 -12.21 -4.86
CA LYS A 40 18.28 -13.24 -4.30
C LYS A 40 18.88 -12.86 -2.95
N ARG A 41 18.61 -11.65 -2.46
CA ARG A 41 19.17 -11.09 -1.24
C ARG A 41 18.07 -10.90 -0.19
N VAL A 42 18.45 -10.99 1.08
CA VAL A 42 17.57 -10.61 2.20
C VAL A 42 17.41 -9.10 2.21
N VAL A 43 16.18 -8.64 2.42
CA VAL A 43 15.85 -7.21 2.48
C VAL A 43 14.95 -6.91 3.67
N GLN A 44 15.01 -5.70 4.22
CA GLN A 44 14.15 -5.26 5.30
C GLN A 44 13.39 -3.99 4.91
N LEU A 45 12.07 -3.98 5.13
CA LEU A 45 11.24 -2.81 4.93
C LEU A 45 11.52 -1.79 6.03
N LEU A 46 11.90 -0.57 5.64
CA LEU A 46 12.19 0.53 6.57
C LEU A 46 11.05 1.53 6.68
N GLN A 47 10.56 1.99 5.53
CA GLN A 47 9.64 3.13 5.45
C GLN A 47 8.58 2.90 4.37
N ARG A 48 7.48 3.64 4.49
CA ARG A 48 6.41 3.72 3.50
C ARG A 48 6.17 5.17 3.12
N HIS A 49 5.87 5.38 1.86
CA HIS A 49 5.27 6.60 1.33
C HIS A 49 4.01 6.24 0.57
N TRP A 50 2.91 6.90 0.90
CA TRP A 50 1.62 6.74 0.24
C TRP A 50 1.14 8.09 -0.27
N VAL A 51 0.60 8.07 -1.48
CA VAL A 51 -0.12 9.17 -2.10
C VAL A 51 -1.56 8.70 -2.33
N LEU A 52 -2.49 9.31 -1.61
CA LEU A 52 -3.93 9.10 -1.77
C LEU A 52 -4.49 10.27 -2.59
N THR A 53 -5.28 9.96 -3.60
CA THR A 53 -5.99 10.98 -4.40
C THR A 53 -7.46 10.63 -4.40
N ASP A 54 -8.29 11.54 -3.90
CA ASP A 54 -9.74 11.38 -3.90
C ASP A 54 -10.35 11.74 -5.27
N ALA A 55 -11.65 11.52 -5.45
CA ALA A 55 -12.34 11.81 -6.72
C ALA A 55 -12.42 13.31 -7.06
N ASN A 56 -12.23 14.18 -6.07
CA ASN A 56 -12.25 15.63 -6.22
C ASN A 56 -10.85 16.19 -6.53
N GLY A 57 -9.83 15.32 -6.64
CA GLY A 57 -8.44 15.70 -6.86
C GLY A 57 -7.70 16.13 -5.59
N LYS A 58 -8.29 15.96 -4.39
CA LYS A 58 -7.59 16.19 -3.13
C LYS A 58 -6.51 15.13 -2.97
N VAL A 59 -5.27 15.58 -2.81
CA VAL A 59 -4.11 14.71 -2.57
C VAL A 59 -3.75 14.72 -1.09
N GLN A 60 -3.50 13.54 -0.53
CA GLN A 60 -2.97 13.35 0.81
C GLN A 60 -1.73 12.47 0.74
N GLU A 61 -0.65 12.91 1.38
CA GLU A 61 0.58 12.15 1.46
C GLU A 61 0.80 11.64 2.88
N VAL A 62 1.17 10.37 3.00
CA VAL A 62 1.43 9.71 4.28
C VAL A 62 2.81 9.08 4.23
N HIS A 63 3.68 9.53 5.13
CA HIS A 63 4.97 8.93 5.37
C HIS A 63 4.99 8.24 6.73
N GLY A 64 5.75 7.16 6.85
CA GLY A 64 5.96 6.55 8.16
C GLY A 64 6.94 5.41 8.12
N GLU A 65 7.41 5.02 9.31
CA GLU A 65 8.26 3.86 9.46
C GLU A 65 7.45 2.57 9.43
N GLY A 66 8.01 1.57 8.77
CA GLY A 66 7.44 0.23 8.72
C GLY A 66 6.05 0.18 8.08
N VAL A 67 5.35 -0.91 8.37
CA VAL A 67 3.94 -1.15 8.06
C VAL A 67 3.29 -1.76 9.28
N ILE A 68 2.11 -1.28 9.68
CA ILE A 68 1.36 -1.77 10.86
C ILE A 68 2.19 -1.90 12.16
N GLY A 69 3.21 -1.04 12.34
CA GLY A 69 4.13 -1.09 13.49
C GLY A 69 5.28 -2.10 13.37
N LEU A 70 5.41 -2.77 12.22
CA LEU A 70 6.43 -3.78 11.94
C LEU A 70 7.39 -3.30 10.84
N LYS A 71 8.63 -3.79 10.89
CA LYS A 71 9.65 -3.62 9.83
C LYS A 71 10.07 -5.01 9.34
N PRO A 72 9.23 -5.67 8.51
CA PRO A 72 9.45 -7.06 8.11
C PRO A 72 10.77 -7.22 7.35
N THR A 73 11.49 -8.29 7.67
CA THR A 73 12.66 -8.76 6.92
C THR A 73 12.20 -9.93 6.06
N LEU A 74 12.49 -9.89 4.77
CA LEU A 74 12.06 -10.88 3.78
C LEU A 74 13.27 -11.60 3.20
N GLN A 75 13.29 -12.92 3.36
CA GLN A 75 14.17 -13.82 2.63
C GLN A 75 13.79 -13.88 1.14
N PRO A 76 14.69 -14.35 0.26
CA PRO A 76 14.32 -14.69 -1.12
C PRO A 76 13.08 -15.59 -1.19
N GLU A 77 12.16 -15.24 -2.07
CA GLU A 77 10.82 -15.84 -2.27
C GLU A 77 9.83 -15.71 -1.09
N GLU A 78 10.23 -15.10 0.03
CA GLU A 78 9.34 -14.87 1.16
C GLU A 78 8.32 -13.77 0.85
N SER A 79 7.12 -13.93 1.41
CA SER A 79 6.04 -12.96 1.29
C SER A 79 5.54 -12.50 2.66
N PHE A 80 5.33 -11.20 2.80
CA PHE A 80 4.66 -10.59 3.94
C PHE A 80 3.34 -9.98 3.49
N ARG A 81 2.25 -10.35 4.16
CA ARG A 81 0.90 -9.86 3.85
C ARG A 81 0.31 -9.17 5.06
N TYR A 82 -0.27 -8.00 4.85
CA TYR A 82 -0.97 -7.27 5.90
C TYR A 82 -2.19 -6.54 5.36
N THR A 83 -3.13 -6.22 6.26
CA THR A 83 -4.33 -5.43 5.96
C THR A 83 -4.34 -4.18 6.84
N SER A 84 -4.72 -3.06 6.25
CA SER A 84 -4.94 -1.79 6.96
C SER A 84 -6.11 -1.05 6.30
N SER A 85 -6.46 0.13 6.82
CA SER A 85 -7.61 0.90 6.35
C SER A 85 -7.21 2.32 5.97
N ALA A 86 -7.87 2.87 4.96
CA ALA A 86 -7.77 4.26 4.56
C ALA A 86 -9.16 4.92 4.64
N LEU A 87 -9.20 6.15 5.14
CA LEU A 87 -10.37 7.01 5.12
C LEU A 87 -10.20 8.01 3.97
N ILE A 88 -11.18 8.08 3.07
CA ILE A 88 -11.25 9.14 2.05
C ILE A 88 -12.63 9.82 2.07
N GLU A 89 -12.68 11.03 1.50
CA GLU A 89 -13.86 11.90 1.49
C GLU A 89 -14.78 11.67 0.27
N SER A 90 -14.53 10.63 -0.52
CA SER A 90 -15.27 10.31 -1.73
C SER A 90 -15.49 8.81 -1.92
N ALA A 91 -16.55 8.44 -2.64
CA ALA A 91 -16.90 7.05 -2.94
C ALA A 91 -15.88 6.33 -3.86
N VAL A 92 -15.00 7.10 -4.51
CA VAL A 92 -13.91 6.61 -5.36
C VAL A 92 -12.65 7.38 -5.03
N GLY A 93 -11.50 6.72 -5.09
CA GLY A 93 -10.18 7.35 -5.00
C GLY A 93 -9.11 6.40 -5.53
N THR A 94 -7.86 6.82 -5.46
CA THR A 94 -6.71 5.99 -5.82
C THR A 94 -5.63 6.09 -4.76
N MET A 95 -4.90 5.00 -4.55
CA MET A 95 -3.69 4.97 -3.73
C MET A 95 -2.53 4.48 -4.58
N GLN A 96 -1.35 5.05 -4.37
CA GLN A 96 -0.08 4.65 -4.97
C GLN A 96 1.05 5.06 -4.03
N GLY A 97 2.27 4.60 -4.27
CA GLY A 97 3.38 4.99 -3.40
C GLY A 97 4.61 4.13 -3.60
N TYR A 98 5.41 3.99 -2.55
CA TYR A 98 6.55 3.08 -2.52
C TYR A 98 6.89 2.68 -1.09
N TYR A 99 7.60 1.55 -0.96
CA TYR A 99 8.32 1.21 0.26
C TYR A 99 9.82 1.40 0.04
N THR A 100 10.49 1.91 1.06
CA THR A 100 11.95 1.93 1.11
C THR A 100 12.43 0.69 1.85
N PHE A 101 13.29 -0.08 1.20
CA PHE A 101 13.96 -1.25 1.74
C PHE A 101 15.45 -0.97 1.96
N VAL A 102 16.08 -1.79 2.79
CA VAL A 102 17.52 -1.92 2.91
C VAL A 102 17.93 -3.37 2.69
N ASP A 103 19.02 -3.60 1.97
CA ASP A 103 19.60 -4.93 1.80
C ASP A 103 20.65 -5.25 2.87
N HIS A 104 21.18 -6.48 2.84
CA HIS A 104 22.22 -6.92 3.77
C HIS A 104 23.55 -6.14 3.71
N GLU A 105 23.81 -5.39 2.64
CA GLU A 105 24.99 -4.53 2.49
C GLU A 105 24.73 -3.11 3.04
N GLY A 106 23.51 -2.83 3.51
CA GLY A 106 23.09 -1.52 3.99
C GLY A 106 22.65 -0.58 2.87
N GLN A 107 22.55 -1.07 1.62
CA GLN A 107 22.10 -0.27 0.49
C GLN A 107 20.58 -0.12 0.52
N THR A 108 20.09 1.11 0.47
CA THR A 108 18.67 1.41 0.39
C THR A 108 18.19 1.48 -1.05
N PHE A 109 16.94 1.09 -1.26
CA PHE A 109 16.24 1.22 -2.54
C PHE A 109 14.72 1.29 -2.34
N ASP A 110 14.03 1.89 -3.31
CA ASP A 110 12.57 1.99 -3.30
C ASP A 110 11.92 0.94 -4.20
N ALA A 111 10.83 0.35 -3.69
CA ALA A 111 9.97 -0.57 -4.40
C ALA A 111 8.60 0.11 -4.64
N PRO A 112 8.24 0.42 -5.90
CA PRO A 112 7.01 1.13 -6.20
C PRO A 112 5.78 0.27 -5.93
N ILE A 113 4.72 0.93 -5.47
CA ILE A 113 3.39 0.36 -5.35
C ILE A 113 2.55 0.97 -6.46
N ASP A 114 2.16 0.14 -7.42
CA ASP A 114 1.32 0.56 -8.53
C ASP A 114 0.00 1.13 -8.02
N ARG A 115 -0.53 2.07 -8.79
CA ARG A 115 -1.79 2.71 -8.47
C ARG A 115 -2.93 1.68 -8.45
N PHE A 116 -3.68 1.65 -7.36
CA PHE A 116 -4.91 0.87 -7.24
C PHE A 116 -6.09 1.75 -6.82
N THR A 117 -7.29 1.30 -7.18
CA THR A 117 -8.54 2.02 -6.98
C THR A 117 -9.17 1.65 -5.65
N LEU A 118 -9.63 2.67 -4.92
CA LEU A 118 -10.59 2.56 -3.84
C LEU A 118 -11.96 2.87 -4.43
N SER A 119 -12.90 1.93 -4.39
CA SER A 119 -14.25 2.17 -4.91
C SER A 119 -15.29 1.34 -4.19
N ILE A 120 -16.46 1.93 -3.95
CA ILE A 120 -17.65 1.16 -3.55
C ILE A 120 -17.98 0.17 -4.67
N PRO A 121 -18.28 -1.11 -4.36
CA PRO A 121 -18.73 -2.07 -5.35
C PRO A 121 -19.94 -1.50 -6.10
N ARG A 122 -19.90 -1.48 -7.44
CA ARG A 122 -21.09 -1.18 -8.23
C ARG A 122 -22.04 -2.37 -8.10
N THR A 123 -23.03 -2.27 -7.23
CA THR A 123 -24.25 -3.08 -7.36
C THR A 123 -25.01 -2.53 -8.56
N LEU A 124 -24.95 -3.24 -9.70
CA LEU A 124 -25.97 -3.11 -10.74
C LEU A 124 -27.31 -3.51 -10.09
N HIS A 125 -28.22 -2.55 -9.94
CA HIS A 125 -29.63 -2.80 -9.68
C HIS A 125 -30.35 -3.01 -11.02
#